data_AF-A0ABD7V5L1-F1
#
_entry.id   AF-A0ABD7V5L1-F1
#
_cell.length_a   1.000
_cell.length_b   1.000
_cell.length_c   1.000
_cell.angle_alpha   90.00
_cell.angle_beta   90.00
_cell.angle_gamma   90.00
#
_symmetry.space_group_name_H-M   'P 1'
#
loop_
_entity.id
_entity.type
_entity.pdbx_description
1 polymer ?
#
loop_
_entity_poly.entity_id
_entity_poly.type
_entity_poly.pdbx_seq_one_letter_code
_entity_poly.pdbx_strand_id
1 'polypeptide(L)'
;MINHTNVSRRRFLAGAAAAGVAASLAATGSSLATATPRNAAPGAGALEEFLDLPLTGVAEGVTRGGVHPRLPYDLGRLEALVSQARARGLAPKRYAALLYQLRLVQCTKESGIDLATWDPGTTLARCKPNMIKSYNYYRNFQLRHDELQWAGMGGLVGADFGSGIEDLELGKFIYELPGIAQLSRTIISNVGLRYGIAAQKALPSGLRAVATHADKITPNDLGWFVRKVLVMQKAIYQDMMTQHLTYVRTGLTGIREMHAAEIIDDRTMTAWEDVASGDSSRIARGNADLLRREQEYCVGTLWDQCRGYKNGVGEALTYMTTLAGSPSVAGVPALREFRPVKFTTDVAGAGKTEVQLGIPSWDWSIFSERWTFVTSELLPRYTYQAKHDRAALNRQLATPYEQLWNQSRPLYNIPRILASTVNATKVKPAG
;
A
#
# COMPACT_ATOMS: atom_id res chain seq x y z
N MET A 1 -57.05 40.65 20.43
CA MET A 1 -56.05 40.02 19.54
C MET A 1 -54.88 40.98 19.44
N ILE A 2 -53.73 40.59 19.97
CA ILE A 2 -52.64 41.49 20.37
C ILE A 2 -51.82 41.95 19.16
N ASN A 3 -51.39 43.21 19.23
CA ASN A 3 -50.86 44.05 18.17
C ASN A 3 -49.48 44.64 18.60
N HIS A 4 -48.64 44.98 17.61
CA HIS A 4 -47.60 46.04 17.58
C HIS A 4 -46.40 46.11 18.56
N THR A 5 -45.20 46.06 17.96
CA THR A 5 -44.01 46.95 18.03
C THR A 5 -43.57 47.69 19.33
N ASN A 6 -42.24 47.65 19.52
CA ASN A 6 -41.30 48.72 19.92
C ASN A 6 -40.96 49.03 21.41
N VAL A 7 -39.63 48.94 21.66
CA VAL A 7 -38.73 49.95 22.28
C VAL A 7 -38.71 50.14 23.82
N SER A 8 -37.47 50.08 24.35
CA SER A 8 -36.85 50.96 25.37
C SER A 8 -36.68 50.52 26.85
N ARG A 9 -35.38 50.45 27.23
CA ARG A 9 -34.67 51.03 28.40
C ARG A 9 -34.63 50.32 29.78
N ARG A 10 -33.36 50.02 30.16
CA ARG A 10 -32.63 50.26 31.45
C ARG A 10 -33.14 49.51 32.71
N ARG A 11 -32.33 49.00 33.66
CA ARG A 11 -30.89 49.10 34.02
C ARG A 11 -30.58 48.09 35.16
N PHE A 12 -29.27 47.91 35.45
CA PHE A 12 -28.58 47.34 36.65
C PHE A 12 -28.37 45.81 36.66
N LEU A 13 -27.22 45.21 36.99
CA LEU A 13 -25.86 45.54 37.50
C LEU A 13 -24.96 44.35 37.10
N ALA A 14 -23.75 44.49 36.54
CA ALA A 14 -22.43 44.72 37.16
C ALA A 14 -21.49 43.53 36.84
N GLY A 15 -20.24 43.83 36.50
CA GLY A 15 -19.17 42.84 36.31
C GLY A 15 -18.30 43.13 35.08
N ALA A 16 -17.44 44.14 35.19
CA ALA A 16 -16.60 44.68 34.13
C ALA A 16 -15.32 43.87 33.85
N ALA A 17 -14.83 44.01 32.63
CA ALA A 17 -13.55 43.50 32.13
C ALA A 17 -12.43 44.55 32.20
N ALA A 18 -11.19 44.02 32.25
CA ALA A 18 -9.96 44.48 31.58
C ALA A 18 -9.25 45.81 31.94
N ALA A 19 -7.99 45.62 32.37
CA ALA A 19 -6.72 46.18 31.84
C ALA A 19 -6.28 47.66 32.07
N GLY A 20 -5.00 47.79 32.48
CA GLY A 20 -4.11 48.97 32.42
C GLY A 20 -2.74 48.62 33.07
N VAL A 21 -1.65 48.33 32.35
CA VAL A 21 -0.61 49.18 31.70
C VAL A 21 0.40 49.86 32.65
N ALA A 22 1.64 49.33 32.59
CA ALA A 22 3.01 49.91 32.61
C ALA A 22 3.54 50.86 33.71
N ALA A 23 4.75 50.56 34.23
CA ALA A 23 5.99 51.36 34.07
C ALA A 23 7.21 50.70 34.78
N SER A 24 8.40 50.94 34.23
CA SER A 24 9.72 50.32 34.48
C SER A 24 10.60 51.11 35.45
N LEU A 25 11.58 50.46 36.12
CA LEU A 25 12.95 50.99 36.42
C LEU A 25 13.91 49.98 37.10
N ALA A 26 15.02 49.71 36.40
CA ALA A 26 16.43 49.45 36.78
C ALA A 26 16.90 48.52 37.94
N ALA A 27 17.71 47.53 37.52
CA ALA A 27 19.03 47.08 38.03
C ALA A 27 19.17 46.36 39.40
N THR A 28 19.59 45.09 39.37
CA THR A 28 20.93 44.58 39.79
C THR A 28 21.03 43.07 39.59
N GLY A 29 22.24 42.57 39.32
CA GLY A 29 22.49 41.29 38.67
C GLY A 29 22.34 40.03 39.52
N SER A 30 22.21 38.91 38.80
CA SER A 30 22.84 37.62 39.10
C SER A 30 22.62 36.70 37.90
N SER A 31 23.69 36.48 37.15
CA SER A 31 23.77 35.49 36.08
C SER A 31 23.71 34.08 36.66
N LEU A 32 22.51 33.52 36.76
CA LEU A 32 22.32 32.08 36.84
C LEU A 32 22.23 31.55 35.41
N ALA A 33 23.36 31.07 34.91
CA ALA A 33 23.40 30.23 33.73
C ALA A 33 22.52 29.00 33.99
N THR A 34 21.32 29.00 33.45
CA THR A 34 20.52 27.80 33.29
C THR A 34 21.22 26.95 32.23
N ALA A 35 22.11 26.07 32.69
CA ALA A 35 22.63 25.00 31.88
C ALA A 35 21.44 24.17 31.39
N THR A 36 21.06 24.38 30.13
CA THR A 36 20.26 23.42 29.39
C THR A 36 20.98 22.07 29.45
N PRO A 37 20.29 20.96 29.77
CA PRO A 37 20.93 19.66 29.73
C PRO A 37 21.39 19.41 28.30
N ARG A 38 22.71 19.45 28.08
CA ARG A 38 23.32 18.90 26.87
C ARG A 38 22.89 17.45 26.80
N ASN A 39 22.38 17.04 25.64
CA ASN A 39 22.26 15.64 25.23
C ASN A 39 23.61 14.96 25.45
N ALA A 40 23.79 14.29 26.59
CA ALA A 40 24.94 13.45 26.82
C ALA A 40 24.90 12.35 25.76
N ALA A 41 26.01 12.19 25.01
CA ALA A 41 26.15 11.05 24.12
C ALA A 41 25.90 9.76 24.93
N PRO A 42 25.15 8.79 24.38
CA PRO A 42 24.96 7.52 25.04
C PRO A 42 26.34 6.96 25.45
N GLY A 43 26.50 6.61 26.73
CA GLY A 43 27.75 6.02 27.22
C GLY A 43 28.10 4.76 26.43
N ALA A 44 29.38 4.38 26.39
CA ALA A 44 29.88 3.29 25.55
C ALA A 44 28.94 2.07 25.56
N GLY A 45 28.57 1.58 26.76
CA GLY A 45 27.70 0.41 26.97
C GLY A 45 26.25 0.49 26.45
N ALA A 46 25.80 1.66 25.98
CA ALA A 46 24.46 1.80 25.41
C ALA A 46 24.39 1.33 23.94
N LEU A 47 25.52 1.24 23.23
CA LEU A 47 25.54 0.69 21.86
C LEU A 47 25.49 -0.83 21.89
N GLU A 48 26.24 -1.46 22.80
CA GLU A 48 26.31 -2.92 22.95
C GLU A 48 24.94 -3.56 23.14
N GLU A 49 24.00 -2.86 23.78
CA GLU A 49 22.61 -3.34 23.97
C GLU A 49 21.89 -3.63 22.65
N PHE A 50 22.23 -2.90 21.59
CA PHE A 50 21.51 -2.89 20.32
C PHE A 50 22.31 -3.50 19.16
N LEU A 51 23.54 -3.95 19.41
CA LEU A 51 24.31 -4.71 18.43
C LEU A 51 23.72 -6.11 18.28
N ASP A 52 23.82 -6.65 17.06
CA ASP A 52 23.49 -8.03 16.72
C ASP A 52 22.02 -8.41 17.02
N LEU A 53 21.14 -7.41 17.20
CA LEU A 53 19.69 -7.62 17.31
C LEU A 53 19.13 -8.18 16.00
N PRO A 54 18.20 -9.15 16.07
CA PRO A 54 17.59 -9.68 14.87
C PRO A 54 16.71 -8.62 14.20
N LEU A 55 16.66 -8.66 12.86
CA LEU A 55 15.63 -7.96 12.11
C LEU A 55 14.32 -8.72 12.32
N THR A 56 13.36 -8.17 13.07
CA THR A 56 12.04 -8.82 13.13
C THR A 56 11.36 -8.60 11.79
N GLY A 57 11.05 -9.71 11.12
CA GLY A 57 10.87 -9.74 9.68
C GLY A 57 9.67 -8.93 9.19
N VAL A 58 9.89 -8.20 8.10
CA VAL A 58 8.81 -7.71 7.21
C VAL A 58 7.92 -8.88 6.75
N ALA A 59 8.52 -10.07 6.53
CA ALA A 59 7.87 -11.29 6.05
C ALA A 59 7.18 -12.14 7.14
N GLU A 60 7.60 -12.05 8.41
CA GLU A 60 7.07 -12.88 9.52
C GLU A 60 5.91 -12.21 10.27
N GLY A 61 5.55 -11.00 9.87
CA GLY A 61 4.41 -10.25 10.37
C GLY A 61 4.88 -8.96 11.01
N VAL A 62 4.82 -7.87 10.22
CA VAL A 62 5.02 -6.53 10.75
C VAL A 62 4.09 -6.31 11.95
N THR A 63 4.67 -6.09 13.11
CA THR A 63 3.95 -5.82 14.35
C THR A 63 3.77 -4.33 14.56
N ARG A 64 3.13 -3.94 15.66
CA ARG A 64 3.16 -2.56 16.14
C ARG A 64 4.60 -2.07 16.30
N GLY A 65 4.85 -0.81 15.97
CA GLY A 65 6.15 -0.18 16.19
C GLY A 65 7.11 -0.30 15.01
N GLY A 66 8.41 -0.29 15.32
CA GLY A 66 9.49 -0.36 14.33
C GLY A 66 10.08 -1.75 14.12
N VAL A 67 11.37 -1.81 13.79
CA VAL A 67 12.11 -3.00 13.35
C VAL A 67 12.31 -4.04 14.45
N HIS A 68 12.42 -3.61 15.70
CA HIS A 68 12.56 -4.50 16.86
C HIS A 68 12.04 -3.77 18.10
N PRO A 69 11.28 -4.43 19.01
CA PRO A 69 10.62 -3.77 20.14
C PRO A 69 11.58 -3.12 21.15
N ARG A 70 12.81 -3.61 21.24
CA ARG A 70 13.87 -3.04 22.09
C ARG A 70 14.49 -1.74 21.54
N LEU A 71 14.31 -1.44 20.25
CA LEU A 71 14.97 -0.29 19.64
C LEU A 71 14.26 1.03 20.00
N PRO A 72 15.01 2.13 20.18
CA PRO A 72 14.41 3.43 20.46
C PRO A 72 13.70 4.00 19.22
N TYR A 73 12.80 4.95 19.47
CA TYR A 73 12.13 5.77 18.44
C TYR A 73 12.70 7.19 18.33
N ASP A 74 13.54 7.60 19.29
CA ASP A 74 14.16 8.92 19.28
C ASP A 74 15.23 9.00 18.18
N LEU A 75 15.02 9.95 17.25
CA LEU A 75 15.89 10.11 16.09
C LEU A 75 17.32 10.48 16.48
N GLY A 76 17.50 11.41 17.43
CA GLY A 76 18.83 11.86 17.86
C GLY A 76 19.64 10.73 18.49
N ARG A 77 19.01 9.91 19.32
CA ARG A 77 19.62 8.71 19.91
C ARG A 77 20.00 7.69 18.85
N LEU A 78 19.12 7.40 17.88
CA LEU A 78 19.43 6.48 16.79
C LEU A 78 20.60 6.98 15.93
N GLU A 79 20.63 8.27 15.61
CA GLU A 79 21.72 8.90 14.85
C GLU A 79 23.06 8.81 15.60
N ALA A 80 23.05 9.07 16.91
CA ALA A 80 24.23 8.95 17.76
C ALA A 80 24.75 7.50 17.82
N LEU A 81 23.85 6.51 18.02
CA LEU A 81 24.21 5.10 18.11
C LEU A 81 24.80 4.56 16.79
N VAL A 82 24.17 4.86 15.65
CA VAL A 82 24.68 4.45 14.34
C VAL A 82 26.01 5.15 14.03
N SER A 83 26.15 6.45 14.36
CA SER A 83 27.41 7.18 14.18
C SER A 83 28.53 6.61 15.04
N GLN A 84 28.23 6.22 16.29
CA GLN A 84 29.19 5.55 17.16
C GLN A 84 29.62 4.18 16.61
N ALA A 85 28.70 3.40 16.05
CA ALA A 85 29.02 2.12 15.41
C ALA A 85 29.96 2.30 14.21
N ARG A 86 29.69 3.30 13.35
CA ARG A 86 30.56 3.67 12.23
C ARG A 86 31.94 4.15 12.69
N ALA A 87 32.00 5.02 13.70
CA ALA A 87 33.26 5.54 14.23
C ALA A 87 34.15 4.45 14.85
N ARG A 88 33.54 3.39 15.39
CA ARG A 88 34.25 2.21 15.89
C ARG A 88 34.67 1.23 14.79
N GLY A 89 34.35 1.49 13.53
CA GLY A 89 34.63 0.58 12.41
C GLY A 89 33.91 -0.76 12.53
N LEU A 90 32.75 -0.81 13.20
CA LEU A 90 31.98 -2.06 13.29
C LEU A 90 31.45 -2.44 11.91
N ALA A 91 31.43 -3.75 11.62
CA ALA A 91 30.79 -4.24 10.40
C ALA A 91 29.29 -3.87 10.38
N PRO A 92 28.73 -3.35 9.26
CA PRO A 92 27.33 -2.92 9.18
C PRO A 92 26.31 -3.94 9.65
N LYS A 93 26.55 -5.23 9.36
CA LYS A 93 25.72 -6.35 9.83
C LYS A 93 25.48 -6.32 11.34
N ARG A 94 26.48 -5.91 12.13
CA ARG A 94 26.38 -5.87 13.60
C ARG A 94 25.43 -4.81 14.11
N TYR A 95 25.11 -3.78 13.34
CA TYR A 95 24.15 -2.74 13.72
C TYR A 95 23.00 -2.62 12.72
N ALA A 96 22.70 -3.70 11.98
CA ALA A 96 21.67 -3.73 10.95
C ALA A 96 20.29 -3.28 11.47
N ALA A 97 19.86 -3.79 12.62
CA ALA A 97 18.57 -3.43 13.21
C ALA A 97 18.51 -1.94 13.59
N LEU A 98 19.59 -1.38 14.14
CA LEU A 98 19.71 0.05 14.43
C LEU A 98 19.67 0.89 13.16
N LEU A 99 20.42 0.50 12.13
CA LEU A 99 20.45 1.21 10.85
C LEU A 99 19.06 1.23 10.22
N TYR A 100 18.38 0.08 10.20
CA TYR A 100 17.04 -0.03 9.63
C TYR A 100 16.02 0.81 10.42
N GLN A 101 16.06 0.73 11.76
CA GLN A 101 15.20 1.55 12.62
C GLN A 101 15.46 3.05 12.42
N LEU A 102 16.71 3.47 12.29
CA LEU A 102 17.07 4.85 11.99
C LEU A 102 16.39 5.31 10.70
N ARG A 103 16.51 4.54 9.61
CA ARG A 103 15.87 4.89 8.33
C ARG A 103 14.36 4.93 8.45
N LEU A 104 13.77 3.96 9.16
CA LEU A 104 12.32 3.90 9.35
C LEU A 104 11.80 5.10 10.15
N VAL A 105 12.45 5.47 11.25
CA VAL A 105 12.09 6.66 12.04
C VAL A 105 12.24 7.93 11.21
N GLN A 106 13.27 8.03 10.36
CA GLN A 106 13.43 9.15 9.44
C GLN A 106 12.27 9.23 8.44
N CYS A 107 11.89 8.11 7.79
CA CYS A 107 10.74 8.06 6.88
C CYS A 107 9.43 8.44 7.57
N THR A 108 9.14 7.85 8.73
CA THR A 108 7.88 8.12 9.44
C THR A 108 7.81 9.55 9.94
N LYS A 109 8.93 10.13 10.39
CA LYS A 109 8.98 11.54 10.78
C LYS A 109 8.73 12.48 9.59
N GLU A 110 9.34 12.22 8.43
CA GLU A 110 9.12 13.03 7.22
C GLU A 110 7.69 12.92 6.66
N SER A 111 7.07 11.75 6.79
CA SER A 111 5.68 11.51 6.37
C SER A 111 4.63 11.89 7.42
N GLY A 112 5.05 12.32 8.61
CA GLY A 112 4.15 12.66 9.72
C GLY A 112 3.45 11.47 10.35
N ILE A 113 4.00 10.26 10.24
CA ILE A 113 3.51 9.03 10.84
C ILE A 113 4.16 8.84 12.22
N ASP A 114 3.35 8.55 13.24
CA ASP A 114 3.86 8.11 14.54
C ASP A 114 4.13 6.61 14.51
N LEU A 115 5.41 6.24 14.40
CA LEU A 115 5.84 4.86 14.30
C LEU A 115 5.51 4.04 15.56
N ALA A 116 5.61 4.63 16.76
CA ALA A 116 5.44 3.91 18.02
C ALA A 116 3.99 3.43 18.23
N THR A 117 3.03 4.15 17.64
CA THR A 117 1.60 3.80 17.68
C THR A 117 1.12 3.11 16.42
N TRP A 118 1.95 2.99 15.37
CA TRP A 118 1.55 2.34 14.12
C TRP A 118 1.46 0.81 14.28
N ASP A 119 0.24 0.35 14.47
CA ASP A 119 -0.14 -1.05 14.55
C ASP A 119 -0.98 -1.47 13.33
N PRO A 120 -0.51 -2.37 12.45
CA PRO A 120 -1.30 -2.87 11.33
C PRO A 120 -2.33 -3.94 11.75
N GLY A 121 -2.27 -4.45 12.99
CA GLY A 121 -3.18 -5.47 13.52
C GLY A 121 -4.54 -4.92 13.99
N THR A 122 -4.82 -3.63 13.77
CA THR A 122 -6.03 -2.96 14.22
C THR A 122 -7.08 -2.82 13.09
N THR A 123 -7.97 -1.83 13.14
CA THR A 123 -8.97 -1.55 12.09
C THR A 123 -8.40 -0.64 10.99
N LEU A 124 -8.96 -0.69 9.78
CA LEU A 124 -8.56 0.22 8.72
C LEU A 124 -8.87 1.68 9.11
N ALA A 125 -9.98 1.96 9.81
CA ALA A 125 -10.26 3.31 10.32
C ALA A 125 -9.08 3.94 11.10
N ARG A 126 -8.35 3.14 11.88
CA ARG A 126 -7.15 3.59 12.62
C ARG A 126 -5.90 3.65 11.73
N CYS A 127 -5.75 2.76 10.75
CA CYS A 127 -4.60 2.74 9.85
C CYS A 127 -4.69 3.73 8.67
N LYS A 128 -5.90 4.12 8.26
CA LYS A 128 -6.16 4.95 7.07
C LYS A 128 -5.36 6.25 7.06
N PRO A 129 -5.23 7.01 8.16
CA PRO A 129 -4.37 8.20 8.17
C PRO A 129 -2.91 7.91 7.84
N ASN A 130 -2.36 6.79 8.34
CA ASN A 130 -0.98 6.39 8.05
C ASN A 130 -0.83 5.92 6.60
N MET A 131 -1.83 5.23 6.05
CA MET A 131 -1.86 4.87 4.63
C MET A 131 -1.83 6.10 3.73
N ILE A 132 -2.71 7.08 3.97
CA ILE A 132 -2.76 8.33 3.20
C ILE A 132 -1.40 9.06 3.26
N LYS A 133 -0.82 9.19 4.44
CA LYS A 133 0.53 9.77 4.64
C LYS A 133 1.60 8.99 3.87
N SER A 134 1.56 7.67 3.93
CA SER A 134 2.49 6.78 3.21
C SER A 134 2.45 7.02 1.70
N TYR A 135 1.26 6.94 1.10
CA TYR A 135 1.14 7.06 -0.36
C TYR A 135 1.41 8.48 -0.86
N ASN A 136 1.06 9.52 -0.09
CA ASN A 136 1.49 10.89 -0.37
C ASN A 136 3.00 11.02 -0.37
N TYR A 137 3.69 10.35 0.56
CA TYR A 137 5.14 10.34 0.61
C TYR A 137 5.74 9.67 -0.65
N TYR A 138 5.15 8.56 -1.12
CA TYR A 138 5.61 7.86 -2.33
C TYR A 138 5.50 8.76 -3.57
N ARG A 139 4.34 9.41 -3.73
CA ARG A 139 4.07 10.34 -4.84
C ARG A 139 5.04 11.51 -4.83
N ASN A 140 5.32 12.06 -3.65
CA ASN A 140 6.24 13.18 -3.47
C ASN A 140 7.69 12.81 -3.84
N PHE A 141 8.13 11.56 -3.62
CA PHE A 141 9.42 11.10 -4.14
C PHE A 141 9.44 11.16 -5.66
N GLN A 142 8.44 10.54 -6.31
CA GLN A 142 8.40 10.52 -7.78
C GLN A 142 8.29 11.90 -8.40
N LEU A 143 7.56 12.83 -7.78
CA LEU A 143 7.44 14.22 -8.26
C LEU A 143 8.76 15.00 -8.19
N ARG A 144 9.68 14.62 -7.29
CA ARG A 144 10.98 15.29 -7.09
C ARG A 144 12.15 14.57 -7.74
N HIS A 145 11.99 13.28 -8.01
CA HIS A 145 13.04 12.39 -8.51
C HIS A 145 12.46 11.51 -9.62
N ASP A 146 12.77 11.86 -10.87
CA ASP A 146 12.23 11.19 -12.06
C ASP A 146 12.63 9.70 -12.14
N GLU A 147 13.76 9.35 -11.54
CA GLU A 147 14.32 8.00 -11.51
C GLU A 147 13.60 7.05 -10.54
N LEU A 148 12.78 7.56 -9.60
CA LEU A 148 12.13 6.75 -8.55
C LEU A 148 10.77 6.20 -8.97
N GLN A 149 10.72 5.58 -10.16
CA GLN A 149 9.48 5.14 -10.81
C GLN A 149 8.65 4.17 -9.96
N TRP A 150 9.28 3.33 -9.13
CA TRP A 150 8.60 2.46 -8.17
C TRP A 150 7.71 3.26 -7.22
N ALA A 151 8.23 4.38 -6.66
CA ALA A 151 7.47 5.21 -5.73
C ALA A 151 6.27 5.86 -6.42
N GLY A 152 6.42 6.22 -7.69
CA GLY A 152 5.33 6.70 -8.51
C GLY A 152 4.24 5.66 -8.75
N MET A 153 4.60 4.44 -9.14
CA MET A 153 3.66 3.34 -9.31
C MET A 153 2.93 3.01 -8.00
N GLY A 154 3.67 2.83 -6.90
CA GLY A 154 3.10 2.55 -5.59
C GLY A 154 2.19 3.67 -5.08
N GLY A 155 2.52 4.92 -5.39
CA GLY A 155 1.72 6.09 -5.03
C GLY A 155 0.38 6.19 -5.77
N LEU A 156 0.30 5.72 -7.02
CA LEU A 156 -0.93 5.66 -7.80
C LEU A 156 -1.77 4.44 -7.41
N VAL A 157 -1.18 3.24 -7.48
CA VAL A 157 -1.88 1.97 -7.21
C VAL A 157 -2.33 1.85 -5.75
N GLY A 158 -1.63 2.53 -4.83
CA GLY A 158 -1.99 2.58 -3.42
C GLY A 158 -3.40 3.09 -3.14
N ALA A 159 -3.92 4.01 -3.96
CA ALA A 159 -5.27 4.54 -3.81
C ALA A 159 -6.32 3.49 -4.19
N ASP A 160 -6.07 2.75 -5.26
CA ASP A 160 -6.94 1.68 -5.74
C ASP A 160 -7.01 0.54 -4.74
N PHE A 161 -5.86 0.17 -4.20
CA PHE A 161 -5.77 -0.87 -3.19
C PHE A 161 -6.42 -0.45 -1.87
N GLY A 162 -6.07 0.74 -1.37
CA GLY A 162 -6.60 1.28 -0.12
C GLY A 162 -8.13 1.44 -0.12
N SER A 163 -8.68 2.01 -1.18
CA SER A 163 -10.11 2.23 -1.34
C SER A 163 -10.92 0.93 -1.46
N GLY A 164 -10.36 -0.11 -2.09
CA GLY A 164 -10.94 -1.45 -2.09
C GLY A 164 -11.06 -2.06 -0.70
N ILE A 165 -10.05 -1.87 0.17
CA ILE A 165 -10.08 -2.35 1.56
C ILE A 165 -11.17 -1.63 2.35
N GLU A 166 -11.38 -0.34 2.13
CA GLU A 166 -12.46 0.41 2.78
C GLU A 166 -13.84 -0.15 2.44
N ASP A 167 -14.06 -0.52 1.19
CA ASP A 167 -15.31 -1.13 0.77
C ASP A 167 -15.53 -2.53 1.37
N LEU A 168 -14.46 -3.28 1.61
CA LEU A 168 -14.51 -4.55 2.34
C LEU A 168 -14.84 -4.34 3.83
N GLU A 169 -14.27 -3.32 4.48
CA GLU A 169 -14.48 -3.06 5.92
C GLU A 169 -15.88 -2.50 6.23
N LEU A 170 -16.48 -1.72 5.32
CA LEU A 170 -17.75 -1.01 5.56
C LEU A 170 -19.00 -1.89 5.71
N GLY A 171 -18.86 -3.21 5.81
CA GLY A 171 -19.94 -4.15 6.10
C GLY A 171 -20.97 -4.34 4.98
N LYS A 172 -21.13 -3.35 4.08
CA LYS A 172 -21.98 -3.43 2.87
C LYS A 172 -21.63 -4.63 2.01
N PHE A 173 -20.34 -4.94 1.89
CA PHE A 173 -19.89 -6.11 1.14
C PHE A 173 -20.53 -7.40 1.66
N ILE A 174 -20.61 -7.58 2.98
CA ILE A 174 -21.14 -8.79 3.63
C ILE A 174 -22.60 -9.07 3.21
N TYR A 175 -23.42 -8.02 3.11
CA TYR A 175 -24.82 -8.15 2.74
C TYR A 175 -25.01 -8.56 1.26
N GLU A 176 -24.05 -8.23 0.40
CA GLU A 176 -24.07 -8.59 -1.03
C GLU A 176 -23.50 -9.99 -1.30
N LEU A 177 -22.74 -10.57 -0.36
CA LEU A 177 -22.05 -11.86 -0.56
C LEU A 177 -22.97 -13.03 -0.92
N PRO A 178 -24.16 -13.20 -0.32
CA PRO A 178 -25.10 -14.24 -0.77
C PRO A 178 -25.53 -14.06 -2.23
N GLY A 179 -25.75 -12.82 -2.66
CA GLY A 179 -26.08 -12.49 -4.05
C GLY A 179 -24.92 -12.80 -5.00
N ILE A 180 -23.68 -12.48 -4.60
CA ILE A 180 -22.47 -12.78 -5.36
C ILE A 180 -22.24 -14.30 -5.48
N ALA A 181 -22.46 -15.05 -4.40
CA ALA A 181 -22.40 -16.51 -4.40
C ALA A 181 -23.42 -17.10 -5.38
N GLN A 182 -24.66 -16.60 -5.33
CA GLN A 182 -25.74 -17.05 -6.21
C GLN A 182 -25.47 -16.72 -7.67
N LEU A 183 -24.99 -15.52 -7.96
CA LEU A 183 -24.59 -15.12 -9.31
C LEU A 183 -23.49 -16.04 -9.86
N SER A 184 -22.48 -16.35 -9.04
CA SER A 184 -21.39 -17.24 -9.43
C SER A 184 -21.87 -18.66 -9.72
N ARG A 185 -22.78 -19.20 -8.89
CA ARG A 185 -23.45 -20.49 -9.16
C ARG A 185 -24.25 -20.46 -10.47
N THR A 186 -24.98 -19.38 -10.73
CA THR A 186 -25.74 -19.20 -11.98
C THR A 186 -24.82 -19.15 -13.20
N ILE A 187 -23.70 -18.44 -13.14
CA ILE A 187 -22.71 -18.41 -14.22
C ILE A 187 -22.19 -19.82 -14.50
N ILE A 188 -21.75 -20.54 -13.45
CA ILE A 188 -21.22 -21.91 -13.57
C ILE A 188 -22.27 -22.85 -14.16
N SER A 189 -23.52 -22.77 -13.69
CA SER A 189 -24.63 -23.60 -14.19
C SER A 189 -24.94 -23.30 -15.66
N ASN A 190 -25.09 -22.02 -16.02
CA ASN A 190 -25.42 -21.61 -17.39
C ASN A 190 -24.33 -21.98 -18.39
N VAL A 191 -23.06 -21.88 -18.01
CA VAL A 191 -21.94 -22.36 -18.85
C VAL A 191 -22.05 -23.87 -19.06
N GLY A 192 -22.32 -24.65 -18.01
CA GLY A 192 -22.50 -26.09 -18.11
C GLY A 192 -23.70 -26.50 -18.97
N LEU A 193 -24.85 -25.82 -18.80
CA LEU A 193 -26.07 -26.08 -19.56
C LEU A 193 -25.91 -25.72 -21.05
N ARG A 194 -25.24 -24.61 -21.36
CA ARG A 194 -25.12 -24.08 -22.73
C ARG A 194 -23.95 -24.65 -23.52
N TYR A 195 -22.85 -24.97 -22.84
CA TYR A 195 -21.57 -25.33 -23.46
C TYR A 195 -21.00 -26.66 -22.94
N GLY A 196 -21.73 -27.38 -22.09
CA GLY A 196 -21.37 -28.69 -21.58
C GLY A 196 -20.38 -28.69 -20.40
N ILE A 197 -20.16 -29.87 -19.85
CA ILE A 197 -19.34 -30.09 -18.64
C ILE A 197 -17.87 -29.71 -18.88
N ALA A 198 -17.34 -29.90 -20.09
CA ALA A 198 -15.97 -29.53 -20.43
C ALA A 198 -15.74 -28.02 -20.29
N ALA A 199 -16.67 -27.19 -20.80
CA ALA A 199 -16.63 -25.74 -20.65
C ALA A 199 -16.79 -25.32 -19.18
N GLN A 200 -17.64 -26.01 -18.42
CA GLN A 200 -17.79 -25.76 -16.99
C GLN A 200 -16.50 -26.02 -16.20
N LYS A 201 -15.73 -27.07 -16.56
CA LYS A 201 -14.42 -27.37 -15.96
C LYS A 201 -13.36 -26.32 -16.30
N ALA A 202 -13.46 -25.68 -17.46
CA ALA A 202 -12.55 -24.60 -17.88
C ALA A 202 -12.71 -23.30 -17.09
N LEU A 203 -13.77 -23.16 -16.28
CA LEU A 203 -13.93 -22.01 -15.38
C LEU A 203 -12.83 -21.98 -14.31
N PRO A 204 -12.43 -20.79 -13.81
CA PRO A 204 -11.36 -20.67 -12.83
C PRO A 204 -11.77 -21.21 -11.46
N SER A 205 -10.80 -21.71 -10.69
CA SER A 205 -11.05 -22.20 -9.32
C SER A 205 -11.59 -21.12 -8.40
N GLY A 206 -11.09 -19.89 -8.54
CA GLY A 206 -11.59 -18.72 -7.80
C GLY A 206 -13.08 -18.48 -7.98
N LEU A 207 -13.63 -18.62 -9.19
CA LEU A 207 -15.08 -18.50 -9.41
C LEU A 207 -15.86 -19.60 -8.68
N ARG A 208 -15.35 -20.84 -8.68
CA ARG A 208 -15.94 -21.95 -7.92
C ARG A 208 -15.85 -21.70 -6.42
N ALA A 209 -14.75 -21.14 -5.94
CA ALA A 209 -14.58 -20.77 -4.54
C ALA A 209 -15.61 -19.73 -4.12
N VAL A 210 -15.82 -18.67 -4.93
CA VAL A 210 -16.89 -17.68 -4.69
C VAL A 210 -18.26 -18.34 -4.64
N ALA A 211 -18.60 -19.19 -5.62
CA ALA A 211 -19.88 -19.88 -5.67
C ALA A 211 -20.16 -20.78 -4.44
N THR A 212 -19.11 -21.29 -3.81
CA THR A 212 -19.17 -22.28 -2.72
C THR A 212 -19.04 -21.67 -1.33
N HIS A 213 -18.30 -20.56 -1.21
CA HIS A 213 -17.85 -20.02 0.07
C HIS A 213 -18.28 -18.58 0.33
N ALA A 214 -18.63 -17.78 -0.68
CA ALA A 214 -18.89 -16.36 -0.47
C ALA A 214 -20.05 -16.10 0.52
N ASP A 215 -21.11 -16.90 0.48
CA ASP A 215 -22.24 -16.83 1.42
C ASP A 215 -21.91 -17.27 2.87
N LYS A 216 -20.72 -17.85 3.10
CA LYS A 216 -20.23 -18.28 4.42
C LYS A 216 -19.22 -17.32 5.03
N ILE A 217 -18.85 -16.27 4.31
CA ILE A 217 -17.88 -15.28 4.78
C ILE A 217 -18.55 -14.42 5.85
N THR A 218 -17.90 -14.34 7.00
CA THR A 218 -18.36 -13.59 8.17
C THR A 218 -17.65 -12.24 8.28
N PRO A 219 -18.15 -11.31 9.11
CA PRO A 219 -17.41 -10.10 9.46
C PRO A 219 -16.00 -10.36 9.99
N ASN A 220 -15.81 -11.46 10.74
CA ASN A 220 -14.50 -11.83 11.29
C ASN A 220 -13.51 -12.26 10.20
N ASP A 221 -14.00 -12.97 9.18
CA ASP A 221 -13.19 -13.38 8.02
C ASP A 221 -12.71 -12.14 7.24
N LEU A 222 -13.60 -11.17 7.00
CA LEU A 222 -13.23 -9.90 6.36
C LEU A 222 -12.27 -9.08 7.22
N GLY A 223 -12.53 -8.96 8.52
CA GLY A 223 -11.64 -8.24 9.43
C GLY A 223 -10.24 -8.86 9.47
N TRP A 224 -10.13 -10.20 9.42
CA TRP A 224 -8.85 -10.89 9.31
C TRP A 224 -8.14 -10.57 7.99
N PHE A 225 -8.86 -10.62 6.87
CA PHE A 225 -8.32 -10.34 5.55
C PHE A 225 -7.84 -8.89 5.45
N VAL A 226 -8.65 -7.92 5.89
CA VAL A 226 -8.30 -6.50 5.97
C VAL A 226 -7.02 -6.30 6.80
N ARG A 227 -6.91 -6.91 7.98
CA ARG A 227 -5.68 -6.82 8.80
C ARG A 227 -4.45 -7.36 8.08
N LYS A 228 -4.55 -8.50 7.38
CA LYS A 228 -3.43 -9.04 6.59
C LYS A 228 -2.99 -8.07 5.50
N VAL A 229 -3.95 -7.42 4.87
CA VAL A 229 -3.67 -6.40 3.86
C VAL A 229 -3.02 -5.14 4.48
N LEU A 230 -3.44 -4.72 5.68
CA LEU A 230 -2.78 -3.61 6.40
C LEU A 230 -1.33 -3.96 6.78
N VAL A 231 -1.06 -5.22 7.14
CA VAL A 231 0.30 -5.73 7.37
C VAL A 231 1.13 -5.63 6.08
N MET A 232 0.58 -6.03 4.92
CA MET A 232 1.25 -5.87 3.62
C MET A 232 1.61 -4.40 3.35
N GLN A 233 0.67 -3.47 3.57
CA GLN A 233 0.92 -2.05 3.31
C GLN A 233 2.06 -1.50 4.17
N LYS A 234 2.09 -1.83 5.46
CA LYS A 234 3.17 -1.41 6.35
C LYS A 234 4.50 -2.10 5.99
N ALA A 235 4.46 -3.37 5.60
CA ALA A 235 5.63 -4.12 5.11
C ALA A 235 6.29 -3.43 3.91
N ILE A 236 5.49 -3.06 2.91
CA ILE A 236 5.94 -2.31 1.75
C ILE A 236 6.55 -0.98 2.17
N TYR A 237 5.87 -0.22 3.04
CA TYR A 237 6.39 1.07 3.52
C TYR A 237 7.75 0.91 4.20
N GLN A 238 7.85 -0.03 5.13
CA GLN A 238 9.04 -0.26 5.92
C GLN A 238 10.23 -0.62 5.03
N ASP A 239 10.06 -1.56 4.11
CA ASP A 239 11.15 -2.00 3.23
C ASP A 239 11.46 -0.95 2.16
N MET A 240 10.48 -0.50 1.40
CA MET A 240 10.73 0.29 0.20
C MET A 240 11.03 1.76 0.51
N MET A 241 10.36 2.38 1.49
CA MET A 241 10.62 3.80 1.79
C MET A 241 11.95 4.04 2.47
N THR A 242 12.40 3.12 3.31
CA THR A 242 13.71 3.26 3.94
C THR A 242 14.82 3.23 2.92
N GLN A 243 14.70 2.41 1.87
CA GLN A 243 15.62 2.39 0.74
C GLN A 243 15.53 3.69 -0.08
N HIS A 244 14.33 4.12 -0.50
CA HIS A 244 14.16 5.35 -1.29
C HIS A 244 14.69 6.59 -0.55
N LEU A 245 14.38 6.72 0.73
CA LEU A 245 14.91 7.79 1.57
C LEU A 245 16.43 7.75 1.66
N THR A 246 17.00 6.56 1.86
CA THR A 246 18.45 6.38 1.98
C THR A 246 19.16 6.78 0.69
N TYR A 247 18.62 6.37 -0.46
CA TYR A 247 19.13 6.77 -1.77
C TYR A 247 19.06 8.29 -1.97
N VAL A 248 17.93 8.93 -1.69
CA VAL A 248 17.81 10.39 -1.85
C VAL A 248 18.75 11.17 -0.92
N ARG A 249 18.95 10.70 0.31
CA ARG A 249 19.78 11.41 1.29
C ARG A 249 21.28 11.19 1.10
N THR A 250 21.69 10.00 0.67
CA THR A 250 23.10 9.58 0.72
C THR A 250 23.58 8.84 -0.54
N GLY A 251 22.74 8.77 -1.58
CA GLY A 251 23.03 8.06 -2.82
C GLY A 251 23.31 6.58 -2.60
N LEU A 252 24.09 6.01 -3.52
CA LEU A 252 24.50 4.61 -3.46
C LEU A 252 25.36 4.28 -2.23
N THR A 253 26.02 5.25 -1.60
CA THR A 253 26.82 4.99 -0.40
C THR A 253 25.96 4.47 0.75
N GLY A 254 24.79 5.06 0.98
CA GLY A 254 23.87 4.56 2.01
C GLY A 254 23.21 3.24 1.63
N ILE A 255 22.90 3.03 0.35
CA ILE A 255 22.35 1.75 -0.13
C ILE A 255 23.38 0.62 0.04
N ARG A 256 24.66 0.86 -0.26
CA ARG A 256 25.74 -0.09 0.00
C ARG A 256 25.90 -0.42 1.48
N GLU A 257 25.67 0.56 2.36
CA GLU A 257 25.67 0.30 3.81
C GLU A 257 24.49 -0.60 4.21
N MET A 258 23.29 -0.40 3.64
CA MET A 258 22.14 -1.29 3.86
C MET A 258 22.39 -2.70 3.32
N HIS A 259 23.07 -2.82 2.17
CA HIS A 259 23.48 -4.10 1.58
C HIS A 259 24.53 -4.82 2.44
N ALA A 260 25.59 -4.12 2.87
CA ALA A 260 26.60 -4.67 3.78
C ALA A 260 26.03 -5.01 5.17
N ALA A 261 24.89 -4.42 5.54
CA ALA A 261 24.13 -4.76 6.73
C ALA A 261 23.16 -5.93 6.52
N GLU A 262 23.08 -6.48 5.30
CA GLU A 262 22.15 -7.54 4.89
C GLU A 262 20.66 -7.16 5.08
N ILE A 263 20.34 -5.86 5.07
CA ILE A 263 18.95 -5.36 5.06
C ILE A 263 18.34 -5.57 3.66
N ILE A 264 19.17 -5.42 2.63
CA ILE A 264 18.82 -5.67 1.23
C ILE A 264 19.80 -6.67 0.61
N ASP A 265 19.33 -7.43 -0.38
CA ASP A 265 20.12 -8.46 -1.07
C ASP A 265 20.90 -7.89 -2.28
N ASP A 266 21.75 -8.75 -2.88
CA ASP A 266 22.57 -8.41 -4.05
C ASP A 266 21.72 -7.89 -5.22
N ARG A 267 20.57 -8.53 -5.48
CA ARG A 267 19.67 -8.13 -6.56
C ARG A 267 19.15 -6.72 -6.33
N THR A 268 18.79 -6.40 -5.10
CA THR A 268 18.27 -5.09 -4.71
C THR A 268 19.37 -4.03 -4.80
N MET A 269 20.62 -4.37 -4.44
CA MET A 269 21.77 -3.50 -4.63
C MET A 269 21.97 -3.18 -6.13
N THR A 270 21.98 -4.18 -7.00
CA THR A 270 22.06 -3.99 -8.46
C THR A 270 20.90 -3.15 -9.00
N ALA A 271 19.67 -3.37 -8.49
CA ALA A 271 18.52 -2.57 -8.87
C ALA A 271 18.73 -1.07 -8.57
N TRP A 272 19.29 -0.74 -7.41
CA TRP A 272 19.62 0.65 -7.06
C TRP A 272 20.75 1.23 -7.92
N GLU A 273 21.76 0.45 -8.31
CA GLU A 273 22.78 0.89 -9.28
C GLU A 273 22.19 1.20 -10.65
N ASP A 274 21.19 0.43 -11.07
CA ASP A 274 20.43 0.67 -12.28
C ASP A 274 19.55 1.94 -12.19
N VAL A 275 18.88 2.16 -11.05
CA VAL A 275 18.15 3.42 -10.77
C VAL A 275 19.09 4.63 -10.78
N ALA A 276 20.29 4.50 -10.22
CA ALA A 276 21.27 5.59 -10.13
C ALA A 276 22.03 5.88 -11.45
N SER A 277 21.80 5.07 -12.49
CA SER A 277 22.66 5.05 -13.68
C SER A 277 22.51 6.27 -14.60
N GLY A 278 21.40 7.01 -14.52
CA GLY A 278 21.04 8.04 -15.49
C GLY A 278 20.58 7.51 -16.86
N ASP A 279 20.68 6.20 -17.11
CA ASP A 279 20.21 5.57 -18.34
C ASP A 279 18.73 5.17 -18.20
N SER A 280 17.86 5.72 -19.06
CA SER A 280 16.41 5.49 -18.97
C SER A 280 15.99 4.02 -19.01
N SER A 281 16.73 3.16 -19.73
CA SER A 281 16.44 1.73 -19.82
C SER A 281 16.86 0.99 -18.55
N ARG A 282 18.00 1.37 -17.97
CA ARG A 282 18.49 0.84 -16.69
C ARG A 282 17.58 1.28 -15.55
N ILE A 283 17.19 2.55 -15.51
CA ILE A 283 16.25 3.08 -14.51
C ILE A 283 14.95 2.26 -14.53
N ALA A 284 14.38 2.00 -15.71
CA ALA A 284 13.16 1.19 -15.82
C ALA A 284 13.36 -0.24 -15.31
N ARG A 285 14.51 -0.88 -15.63
CA ARG A 285 14.85 -2.23 -15.13
C ARG A 285 15.03 -2.25 -13.61
N GLY A 286 15.81 -1.33 -13.06
CA GLY A 286 16.03 -1.22 -11.62
C GLY A 286 14.71 -1.04 -10.86
N ASN A 287 13.81 -0.18 -11.34
CA ASN A 287 12.49 -0.03 -10.73
C ASN A 287 11.60 -1.26 -10.89
N ALA A 288 11.72 -2.02 -11.98
CA ALA A 288 11.04 -3.31 -12.12
C ALA A 288 11.57 -4.35 -11.12
N ASP A 289 12.88 -4.38 -10.86
CA ASP A 289 13.47 -5.27 -9.84
C ASP A 289 13.08 -4.86 -8.42
N LEU A 290 13.04 -3.56 -8.11
CA LEU A 290 12.50 -3.05 -6.85
C LEU A 290 11.02 -3.43 -6.67
N LEU A 291 10.22 -3.33 -7.73
CA LEU A 291 8.82 -3.78 -7.70
C LEU A 291 8.74 -5.28 -7.48
N ARG A 292 9.63 -6.07 -8.09
CA ARG A 292 9.63 -7.51 -7.86
C ARG A 292 9.98 -7.86 -6.41
N ARG A 293 10.97 -7.19 -5.82
CA ARG A 293 11.30 -7.35 -4.39
C ARG A 293 10.07 -7.12 -3.54
N GLU A 294 9.33 -6.03 -3.77
CA GLU A 294 8.07 -5.78 -3.08
C GLU A 294 7.11 -6.97 -3.24
N GLN A 295 6.90 -7.43 -4.47
CA GLN A 295 5.93 -8.47 -4.80
C GLN A 295 6.30 -9.87 -4.25
N GLU A 296 7.59 -10.18 -4.11
CA GLU A 296 8.12 -11.44 -3.58
C GLU A 296 8.32 -11.39 -2.07
N TYR A 297 9.15 -10.45 -1.60
CA TYR A 297 9.62 -10.38 -0.22
C TYR A 297 8.60 -9.71 0.72
N CYS A 298 7.97 -8.61 0.30
CA CYS A 298 7.06 -7.87 1.19
C CYS A 298 5.67 -8.50 1.26
N VAL A 299 5.12 -8.95 0.12
CA VAL A 299 3.71 -9.38 0.06
C VAL A 299 3.48 -10.81 -0.42
N GLY A 300 4.49 -11.51 -0.93
CA GLY A 300 4.34 -12.85 -1.51
C GLY A 300 3.66 -13.83 -0.54
N THR A 301 4.34 -14.14 0.56
CA THR A 301 3.82 -15.03 1.61
C THR A 301 2.51 -14.53 2.22
N LEU A 302 2.31 -13.22 2.33
CA LEU A 302 1.07 -12.66 2.88
C LEU A 302 -0.12 -12.92 1.93
N TRP A 303 0.09 -12.88 0.60
CA TRP A 303 -0.95 -13.24 -0.36
C TRP A 303 -1.26 -14.73 -0.32
N ASP A 304 -0.23 -15.58 -0.17
CA ASP A 304 -0.42 -17.02 0.01
C ASP A 304 -1.23 -17.32 1.28
N GLN A 305 -0.94 -16.63 2.38
CA GLN A 305 -1.73 -16.71 3.62
C GLN A 305 -3.18 -16.26 3.39
N CYS A 306 -3.40 -15.13 2.71
CA CYS A 306 -4.73 -14.63 2.39
C CYS A 306 -5.54 -15.63 1.57
N ARG A 307 -4.94 -16.20 0.52
CA ARG A 307 -5.59 -17.20 -0.35
C ARG A 307 -5.84 -18.51 0.37
N GLY A 308 -4.87 -18.98 1.17
CA GLY A 308 -4.96 -20.21 1.96
C GLY A 308 -5.89 -20.13 3.18
N TYR A 309 -6.50 -18.97 3.45
CA TYR A 309 -7.34 -18.77 4.61
C TYR A 309 -8.61 -19.62 4.57
N LYS A 310 -8.81 -20.43 5.61
CA LYS A 310 -10.08 -21.12 5.98
C LYS A 310 -10.84 -21.75 4.81
N ASN A 311 -10.45 -22.98 4.44
CA ASN A 311 -11.24 -23.88 3.59
C ASN A 311 -11.90 -23.20 2.37
N GLY A 312 -11.14 -22.45 1.57
CA GLY A 312 -11.63 -21.81 0.34
C GLY A 312 -12.25 -20.41 0.50
N VAL A 313 -12.43 -19.92 1.73
CA VAL A 313 -12.85 -18.52 1.98
C VAL A 313 -11.82 -17.53 1.46
N GLY A 314 -10.54 -17.80 1.71
CA GLY A 314 -9.41 -16.99 1.24
C GLY A 314 -9.37 -16.87 -0.27
N GLU A 315 -9.46 -18.00 -0.98
CA GLU A 315 -9.50 -18.05 -2.45
C GLU A 315 -10.71 -17.29 -3.02
N ALA A 316 -11.88 -17.37 -2.38
CA ALA A 316 -13.03 -16.57 -2.78
C ALA A 316 -12.75 -15.05 -2.62
N LEU A 317 -12.15 -14.64 -1.51
CA LEU A 317 -11.84 -13.23 -1.23
C LEU A 317 -10.78 -12.64 -2.18
N THR A 318 -9.71 -13.39 -2.46
CA THR A 318 -8.66 -12.95 -3.38
C THR A 318 -9.17 -12.84 -4.81
N TYR A 319 -10.00 -13.80 -5.25
CA TYR A 319 -10.62 -13.75 -6.56
C TYR A 319 -11.62 -12.57 -6.69
N MET A 320 -12.43 -12.30 -5.66
CA MET A 320 -13.30 -11.11 -5.65
C MET A 320 -12.52 -9.80 -5.70
N THR A 321 -11.36 -9.74 -5.05
CA THR A 321 -10.46 -8.58 -5.13
C THR A 321 -9.88 -8.43 -6.54
N THR A 322 -9.57 -9.54 -7.21
CA THR A 322 -9.15 -9.54 -8.62
C THR A 322 -10.27 -9.01 -9.53
N LEU A 323 -11.53 -9.35 -9.28
CA LEU A 323 -12.66 -8.80 -10.04
C LEU A 323 -12.80 -7.28 -9.84
N ALA A 324 -12.66 -6.81 -8.60
CA ALA A 324 -12.84 -5.40 -8.26
C ALA A 324 -11.66 -4.51 -8.70
N GLY A 325 -10.44 -5.05 -8.69
CA GLY A 325 -9.20 -4.30 -8.90
C GLY A 325 -9.14 -3.57 -10.25
N SER A 326 -8.85 -2.27 -10.19
CA SER A 326 -8.73 -1.39 -11.38
C SER A 326 -7.58 -0.40 -11.15
N PRO A 327 -6.33 -0.74 -11.53
CA PRO A 327 -5.19 0.14 -11.32
C PRO A 327 -5.37 1.50 -12.00
N SER A 328 -4.97 2.57 -11.32
CA SER A 328 -5.14 3.95 -11.77
C SER A 328 -4.08 4.41 -12.76
N VAL A 329 -2.99 3.66 -12.94
CA VAL A 329 -1.95 3.98 -13.94
C VAL A 329 -2.56 4.04 -15.34
N ALA A 330 -2.27 5.11 -16.07
CA ALA A 330 -2.90 5.39 -17.35
C ALA A 330 -2.75 4.24 -18.35
N GLY A 331 -3.87 3.83 -18.94
CA GLY A 331 -3.93 2.77 -19.95
C GLY A 331 -3.82 1.34 -19.41
N VAL A 332 -3.55 1.15 -18.12
CA VAL A 332 -3.52 -0.19 -17.51
C VAL A 332 -4.94 -0.72 -17.43
N PRO A 333 -5.23 -1.92 -17.99
CA PRO A 333 -6.56 -2.50 -17.93
C PRO A 333 -6.95 -2.85 -16.49
N ALA A 334 -8.25 -2.94 -16.24
CA ALA A 334 -8.71 -3.50 -14.97
C ALA A 334 -8.27 -4.97 -14.86
N LEU A 335 -8.06 -5.46 -13.63
CA LEU A 335 -7.54 -6.82 -13.42
C LEU A 335 -8.47 -7.88 -14.04
N ARG A 336 -9.79 -7.66 -13.94
CA ARG A 336 -10.82 -8.52 -14.54
C ARG A 336 -10.80 -8.58 -16.08
N GLU A 337 -10.20 -7.59 -16.73
CA GLU A 337 -10.10 -7.52 -18.20
C GLU A 337 -8.84 -8.22 -18.71
N PHE A 338 -7.85 -8.45 -17.84
CA PHE A 338 -6.66 -9.21 -18.17
C PHE A 338 -6.95 -10.70 -18.18
N ARG A 339 -6.49 -11.41 -19.22
CA ARG A 339 -6.65 -12.87 -19.39
C ARG A 339 -8.10 -13.33 -19.10
N PRO A 340 -9.06 -12.93 -19.95
CA PRO A 340 -10.44 -13.41 -19.79
C PRO A 340 -10.50 -14.93 -19.99
N VAL A 341 -11.46 -15.59 -19.35
CA VAL A 341 -11.73 -17.01 -19.58
C VAL A 341 -12.09 -17.23 -21.05
N LYS A 342 -11.39 -18.17 -21.69
CA LYS A 342 -11.63 -18.58 -23.07
C LYS A 342 -11.71 -20.09 -23.16
N PHE A 343 -12.66 -20.60 -23.93
CA PHE A 343 -12.75 -22.00 -24.28
C PHE A 343 -13.41 -22.17 -25.65
N THR A 344 -13.15 -23.31 -26.28
CA THR A 344 -13.79 -23.69 -27.55
C THR A 344 -14.77 -24.82 -27.29
N THR A 345 -15.95 -24.74 -27.89
CA THR A 345 -17.01 -25.74 -27.75
C THR A 345 -17.81 -25.84 -29.04
N ASP A 346 -18.42 -26.99 -29.28
CA ASP A 346 -19.42 -27.12 -30.33
C ASP A 346 -20.75 -26.56 -29.82
N VAL A 347 -21.28 -25.58 -30.55
CA VAL A 347 -22.58 -24.98 -30.27
C VAL A 347 -23.55 -25.48 -31.33
N ALA A 348 -24.67 -26.07 -30.88
CA ALA A 348 -25.70 -26.58 -31.78
C ALA A 348 -26.16 -25.48 -32.76
N GLY A 349 -26.09 -25.77 -34.06
CA GLY A 349 -26.46 -24.83 -35.12
C GLY A 349 -25.38 -23.80 -35.51
N ALA A 350 -24.31 -23.64 -34.74
CA ALA A 350 -23.21 -22.71 -35.04
C ALA A 350 -21.85 -23.41 -35.27
N GLY A 351 -21.76 -24.71 -34.97
CA GLY A 351 -20.52 -25.48 -35.09
C GLY A 351 -19.49 -25.10 -34.02
N LYS A 352 -18.21 -25.38 -34.31
CA LYS A 352 -17.11 -25.09 -33.39
C LYS A 352 -17.04 -23.59 -33.14
N THR A 353 -17.11 -23.18 -31.88
CA THR A 353 -17.29 -21.78 -31.46
C THR A 353 -16.27 -21.44 -30.36
N GLU A 354 -15.60 -20.29 -30.49
CA GLU A 354 -14.78 -19.70 -29.43
C GLU A 354 -15.66 -18.82 -28.53
N VAL A 355 -15.67 -19.11 -27.24
CA VAL A 355 -16.40 -18.37 -26.21
C VAL A 355 -15.38 -17.68 -25.31
N GLN A 356 -15.54 -16.37 -25.14
CA GLN A 356 -14.83 -15.56 -24.16
C GLN A 356 -15.83 -15.04 -23.13
N LEU A 357 -15.55 -15.24 -21.85
CA LEU A 357 -16.34 -14.66 -20.77
C LEU A 357 -15.61 -13.42 -20.23
N GLY A 358 -16.36 -12.38 -19.85
CA GLY A 358 -15.80 -11.16 -19.26
C GLY A 358 -15.37 -11.29 -17.80
N ILE A 359 -14.88 -12.47 -17.41
CA ILE A 359 -14.31 -12.76 -16.10
C ILE A 359 -12.86 -13.23 -16.27
N PRO A 360 -11.96 -12.89 -15.34
CA PRO A 360 -10.56 -13.27 -15.42
C PRO A 360 -10.39 -14.78 -15.19
N SER A 361 -9.45 -15.40 -15.90
CA SER A 361 -9.07 -16.80 -15.68
C SER A 361 -7.97 -16.96 -14.63
N TRP A 362 -7.69 -15.92 -13.84
CA TRP A 362 -6.51 -15.78 -12.99
C TRP A 362 -6.88 -15.09 -11.66
N ASP A 363 -5.99 -15.12 -10.68
CA ASP A 363 -6.14 -14.50 -9.36
C ASP A 363 -4.88 -13.70 -8.98
N TRP A 364 -5.08 -12.44 -8.58
CA TRP A 364 -4.03 -11.52 -8.15
C TRP A 364 -3.15 -12.05 -7.02
N SER A 365 -3.69 -12.89 -6.15
CA SER A 365 -2.91 -13.48 -5.05
C SER A 365 -1.82 -14.43 -5.54
N ILE A 366 -1.95 -15.01 -6.74
CA ILE A 366 -0.98 -15.95 -7.31
C ILE A 366 0.20 -15.16 -7.89
N PHE A 367 1.39 -15.32 -7.29
CA PHE A 367 2.56 -14.53 -7.65
C PHE A 367 2.89 -14.57 -9.15
N SER A 368 2.93 -15.75 -9.78
CA SER A 368 3.29 -15.87 -11.20
C SER A 368 2.30 -15.16 -12.13
N GLU A 369 1.01 -15.20 -11.81
CA GLU A 369 -0.04 -14.54 -12.57
C GLU A 369 -0.01 -13.03 -12.36
N ARG A 370 0.09 -12.59 -11.10
CA ARG A 370 0.30 -11.20 -10.71
C ARG A 370 1.53 -10.59 -11.38
N TRP A 371 2.66 -11.31 -11.35
CA TRP A 371 3.89 -10.85 -11.97
C TRP A 371 3.77 -10.75 -13.50
N THR A 372 2.99 -11.65 -14.12
CA THR A 372 2.70 -11.53 -15.54
C THR A 372 1.91 -10.25 -15.83
N PHE A 373 0.85 -9.95 -15.07
CA PHE A 373 0.11 -8.69 -15.22
C PHE A 373 1.01 -7.47 -15.03
N VAL A 374 1.84 -7.49 -13.98
CA VAL A 374 2.77 -6.39 -13.68
C VAL A 374 3.73 -6.14 -14.84
N THR A 375 4.32 -7.20 -15.39
CA THR A 375 5.32 -7.08 -16.46
C THR A 375 4.75 -6.84 -17.85
N SER A 376 3.55 -7.33 -18.16
CA SER A 376 2.93 -7.12 -19.47
C SER A 376 2.06 -5.87 -19.52
N GLU A 377 1.42 -5.50 -18.41
CA GLU A 377 0.46 -4.40 -18.38
C GLU A 377 0.98 -3.15 -17.67
N LEU A 378 1.36 -3.28 -16.40
CA LEU A 378 1.65 -2.14 -15.53
C LEU A 378 2.98 -1.46 -15.89
N LEU A 379 4.09 -2.20 -15.84
CA LEU A 379 5.43 -1.67 -16.03
C LEU A 379 5.60 -0.98 -17.40
N PRO A 380 5.24 -1.61 -18.54
CA PRO A 380 5.45 -0.98 -19.84
C PRO A 380 4.70 0.35 -19.99
N ARG A 381 3.47 0.43 -19.45
CA ARG A 381 2.63 1.63 -19.55
C ARG A 381 3.11 2.72 -18.61
N TYR A 382 3.50 2.38 -17.39
CA TYR A 382 4.08 3.36 -16.48
C TYR A 382 5.39 3.91 -17.04
N THR A 383 6.31 3.04 -17.48
CA THR A 383 7.58 3.46 -18.08
C THR A 383 7.35 4.31 -19.33
N TYR A 384 6.38 3.95 -20.18
CA TYR A 384 6.00 4.78 -21.32
C TYR A 384 5.51 6.16 -20.87
N GLN A 385 4.60 6.24 -19.91
CA GLN A 385 4.07 7.50 -19.39
C GLN A 385 5.18 8.35 -18.75
N ALA A 386 6.06 7.76 -17.94
CA ALA A 386 7.17 8.45 -17.31
C ALA A 386 8.15 9.03 -18.34
N LYS A 387 8.39 8.31 -19.44
CA LYS A 387 9.32 8.72 -20.50
C LYS A 387 8.72 9.70 -21.50
N HIS A 388 7.46 9.55 -21.85
CA HIS A 388 6.83 10.25 -22.98
C HIS A 388 5.74 11.24 -22.60
N ASP A 389 5.18 11.14 -21.39
CA ASP A 389 4.09 12.02 -20.92
C ASP A 389 4.23 12.37 -19.44
N ARG A 390 5.41 12.92 -19.10
CA ARG A 390 5.75 13.34 -17.74
C ARG A 390 4.75 14.37 -17.20
N ALA A 391 4.23 15.24 -18.06
CA ALA A 391 3.25 16.25 -17.66
C ALA A 391 1.92 15.61 -17.21
N ALA A 392 1.40 14.62 -17.94
CA ALA A 392 0.20 13.90 -17.49
C ALA A 392 0.46 13.08 -16.23
N LEU A 393 1.62 12.41 -16.15
CA LEU A 393 2.00 11.67 -14.94
C LEU A 393 2.04 12.60 -13.72
N ASN A 394 2.64 13.78 -13.84
CA ASN A 394 2.71 14.76 -12.74
C ASN A 394 1.32 15.28 -12.34
N ARG A 395 0.43 15.55 -13.30
CA ARG A 395 -0.97 15.91 -12.98
C ARG A 395 -1.67 14.81 -12.19
N GLN A 396 -1.50 13.55 -12.61
CA GLN A 396 -2.05 12.41 -11.92
C GLN A 396 -1.49 12.28 -10.49
N LEU A 397 -0.16 12.30 -10.37
CA LEU A 397 0.58 12.27 -9.10
C LEU A 397 0.37 13.51 -8.23
N ALA A 398 -0.28 14.58 -8.70
CA ALA A 398 -0.62 15.77 -7.92
C ALA A 398 -2.09 15.81 -7.46
N THR A 399 -2.94 14.88 -7.93
CA THR A 399 -4.37 14.82 -7.54
C THR A 399 -4.51 14.59 -6.03
N PRO A 400 -5.29 15.37 -5.27
CA PRO A 400 -5.46 15.15 -3.83
C PRO A 400 -5.75 13.68 -3.50
N TYR A 401 -5.03 13.10 -2.53
CA TYR A 401 -5.04 11.65 -2.36
C TYR A 401 -6.40 11.11 -1.92
N GLU A 402 -7.12 11.87 -1.10
CA GLU A 402 -8.48 11.57 -0.68
C GLU A 402 -9.45 11.57 -1.87
N GLN A 403 -9.20 12.41 -2.88
CA GLN A 403 -9.96 12.39 -4.12
C GLN A 403 -9.66 11.10 -4.91
N LEU A 404 -8.39 10.75 -5.11
CA LEU A 404 -8.00 9.49 -5.77
C LEU A 404 -8.63 8.29 -5.05
N TRP A 405 -8.49 8.25 -3.73
CA TRP A 405 -9.04 7.19 -2.88
C TRP A 405 -10.55 7.04 -3.09
N ASN A 406 -11.32 8.13 -2.99
CA ASN A 406 -12.77 8.07 -3.15
C ASN A 406 -13.19 7.67 -4.58
N GLN A 407 -12.49 8.16 -5.61
CA GLN A 407 -12.78 7.82 -7.01
C GLN A 407 -12.50 6.35 -7.32
N SER A 408 -11.53 5.73 -6.64
CA SER A 408 -11.14 4.34 -6.86
C SER A 408 -12.01 3.31 -6.12
N ARG A 409 -12.94 3.73 -5.25
CA ARG A 409 -13.81 2.82 -4.48
C ARG A 409 -14.65 1.90 -5.38
N PRO A 410 -14.47 0.56 -5.33
CA PRO A 410 -15.28 -0.38 -6.10
C PRO A 410 -16.79 -0.20 -5.96
N LEU A 411 -17.30 0.13 -4.78
CA LEU A 411 -18.73 0.36 -4.52
C LEU A 411 -19.29 1.52 -5.34
N TYR A 412 -18.50 2.56 -5.60
CA TYR A 412 -18.90 3.69 -6.44
C TYR A 412 -18.74 3.40 -7.93
N ASN A 413 -18.16 2.24 -8.26
CA ASN A 413 -17.82 1.82 -9.61
C ASN A 413 -18.55 0.55 -10.06
N ILE A 414 -19.55 0.06 -9.30
CA ILE A 414 -20.30 -1.16 -9.63
C ILE A 414 -20.84 -1.12 -11.08
N PRO A 415 -21.51 -0.05 -11.57
CA PRO A 415 -22.00 -0.03 -12.95
C PRO A 415 -20.89 -0.19 -13.99
N ARG A 416 -19.73 0.43 -13.76
CA ARG A 416 -18.55 0.32 -14.63
C ARG A 416 -17.97 -1.09 -14.61
N ILE A 417 -17.88 -1.71 -13.44
CA ILE A 417 -17.41 -3.09 -13.28
C ILE A 417 -18.34 -4.04 -14.07
N LEU A 418 -19.65 -3.95 -13.86
CA LEU A 418 -20.63 -4.78 -14.57
C LEU A 418 -20.58 -4.56 -16.09
N ALA A 419 -20.51 -3.30 -16.55
CA ALA A 419 -20.44 -2.97 -17.97
C ALA A 419 -19.20 -3.60 -18.63
N SER A 420 -18.03 -3.52 -18.00
CA SER A 420 -16.81 -4.14 -18.54
C SER A 420 -16.89 -5.67 -18.63
N THR A 421 -17.50 -6.34 -17.64
CA THR A 421 -17.75 -7.79 -17.67
C THR A 421 -18.68 -8.18 -18.83
N VAL A 422 -19.74 -7.41 -19.07
CA VAL A 422 -20.66 -7.66 -20.18
C VAL A 422 -19.95 -7.44 -21.52
N ASN A 423 -19.28 -6.29 -21.69
CA ASN A 423 -18.60 -5.93 -22.94
C ASN A 423 -17.43 -6.86 -23.30
N ALA A 424 -16.80 -7.47 -22.29
CA ALA A 424 -15.72 -8.43 -22.50
C ALA A 424 -16.22 -9.85 -22.85
N THR A 425 -17.52 -10.12 -22.74
CA THR A 425 -18.10 -11.41 -23.12
C THR A 425 -18.34 -11.46 -24.63
N LYS A 426 -17.77 -12.46 -25.32
CA LYS A 426 -17.81 -12.61 -26.79
C LYS A 426 -18.05 -14.05 -27.20
N VAL A 427 -18.77 -14.25 -28.30
CA VAL A 427 -18.99 -15.56 -28.93
C VAL A 427 -18.75 -15.39 -30.42
N LYS A 428 -17.87 -16.21 -31.01
CA LYS A 428 -17.55 -16.17 -32.45
C LYS A 428 -17.26 -17.58 -32.99
N PRO A 429 -17.45 -17.84 -34.30
CA PRO A 429 -17.03 -19.09 -34.91
C PRO A 429 -15.54 -19.37 -34.65
N ALA A 430 -15.19 -20.62 -34.38
CA ALA A 430 -13.80 -21.04 -34.31
C ALA A 430 -13.27 -21.16 -35.76
N GLY A 431 -12.26 -20.35 -36.08
CA GLY A 431 -11.58 -20.37 -37.38
C GLY A 431 -10.78 -21.64 -37.61
#